data_AF-A0A2N0NVY8-F1
#
_entry.id   AF-A0A2N0NVY8-F1
#
_cell.length_a   1.000
_cell.length_b   1.000
_cell.length_c   1.000
_cell.angle_alpha   90.00
_cell.angle_beta   90.00
_cell.angle_gamma   90.00
#
_symmetry.space_group_name_H-M   'P 1'
#
loop_
_entity.id
_entity.type
_entity.pdbx_description
1 polymer ?
#
loop_
_entity_poly.entity_id
_entity_poly.type
_entity_poly.pdbx_seq_one_letter_code
_entity_poly.pdbx_strand_id
1 'polypeptide(L)'
;MIYMYDDMSQDDWLEISQYTKCLCEFRRLFEDEVDDVHDLNRLWDDTQRSIKEVAITYIKHRQTTSKKDGHPLRFSLLYRNIHFLQKLVIRLTNKKFLHNEFRTKLQDDWFCIKAKLFEIAGTYESEINLDGLLTNINLVTNRKQIKTLCRSLMALF
;
A
#
# COMPACT_ATOMS: atom_id res chain seq x y z
N MET A 1 -13.99 -7.34 -1.29
CA MET A 1 -15.45 -7.31 -1.09
C MET A 1 -15.97 -8.52 -1.83
N ILE A 2 -16.58 -9.46 -1.10
CA ILE A 2 -17.25 -10.62 -1.70
C ILE A 2 -18.72 -10.24 -1.72
N TYR A 3 -19.30 -10.25 -2.92
CA TYR A 3 -20.73 -10.09 -3.09
C TYR A 3 -21.35 -11.47 -2.94
N MET A 4 -22.34 -11.60 -2.06
CA MET A 4 -23.03 -12.88 -1.84
C MET A 4 -24.12 -13.05 -2.90
N TYR A 5 -23.68 -13.32 -4.12
CA TYR A 5 -24.54 -13.53 -5.28
C TYR A 5 -25.54 -14.67 -5.07
N ASP A 6 -25.14 -15.72 -4.34
CA ASP A 6 -25.96 -16.89 -4.05
C ASP A 6 -27.12 -16.61 -3.07
N ASP A 7 -27.03 -15.52 -2.29
CA ASP A 7 -28.05 -15.12 -1.32
C ASP A 7 -29.05 -14.10 -1.90
N MET A 8 -28.92 -13.74 -3.18
CA MET A 8 -29.79 -12.77 -3.83
C MET A 8 -31.12 -13.38 -4.26
N SER A 9 -32.21 -12.64 -4.05
CA SER A 9 -33.51 -13.04 -4.61
C SER A 9 -33.53 -12.92 -6.13
N GLN A 10 -34.46 -13.60 -6.78
CA GLN A 10 -34.63 -13.52 -8.22
C GLN A 10 -34.96 -12.08 -8.69
N ASP A 11 -35.70 -11.32 -7.88
CA ASP A 11 -36.03 -9.92 -8.16
C ASP A 11 -34.80 -9.03 -8.08
N ASP A 12 -33.95 -9.21 -7.06
CA ASP A 12 -32.69 -8.44 -6.95
C ASP A 12 -31.74 -8.79 -8.11
N TRP A 13 -31.71 -10.04 -8.57
CA TRP A 13 -30.95 -10.45 -9.76
C TRP A 13 -31.44 -9.79 -11.04
N LEU A 14 -32.77 -9.71 -11.20
CA LEU A 14 -33.40 -9.07 -12.35
C LEU A 14 -33.07 -7.58 -12.38
N GLU A 15 -33.14 -6.91 -11.22
CA GLU A 15 -32.81 -5.50 -11.06
C GLU A 15 -31.34 -5.24 -11.46
N ILE A 16 -30.39 -6.04 -10.95
CA ILE A 16 -28.97 -5.92 -11.31
C ILE A 16 -28.74 -6.16 -12.81
N SER A 17 -29.39 -7.17 -13.39
CA SER A 17 -29.25 -7.47 -14.81
C SER A 17 -29.71 -6.30 -15.68
N GLN A 18 -30.86 -5.71 -15.35
CA GLN A 18 -31.39 -4.55 -16.06
C GLN A 18 -30.46 -3.34 -15.96
N TYR A 19 -30.00 -2.99 -14.76
CA TYR A 19 -29.10 -1.85 -14.58
C TYR A 19 -27.72 -2.07 -15.22
N THR A 20 -27.19 -3.29 -15.14
CA THR A 20 -25.91 -3.64 -15.80
C THR A 20 -26.04 -3.49 -17.30
N LYS A 21 -27.13 -3.99 -17.88
CA LYS A 21 -27.42 -3.85 -19.31
C LYS A 21 -27.50 -2.39 -19.72
N CYS A 22 -28.26 -1.56 -19.02
CA CYS A 22 -28.35 -0.13 -19.29
C CYS A 22 -26.98 0.58 -19.22
N LEU A 23 -26.13 0.21 -18.26
CA LEU A 23 -24.80 0.81 -18.13
C LEU A 23 -23.86 0.40 -19.26
N CYS A 24 -23.93 -0.86 -19.71
CA CYS A 24 -23.17 -1.34 -20.87
C CYS A 24 -23.64 -0.69 -22.18
N GLU A 25 -24.95 -0.51 -22.36
CA GLU A 25 -25.53 0.21 -23.51
C GLU A 25 -25.12 1.69 -23.50
N PHE A 26 -25.20 2.37 -22.35
CA PHE A 26 -24.75 3.76 -22.21
C PHE A 26 -23.27 3.93 -22.58
N ARG A 27 -22.44 2.94 -22.23
CA ARG A 27 -21.01 2.91 -22.55
C ARG A 27 -20.70 2.40 -23.96
N ARG A 28 -21.73 2.08 -24.76
CA ARG A 28 -21.62 1.55 -26.13
C ARG A 28 -20.75 0.29 -26.25
N LEU A 29 -20.70 -0.52 -25.19
CA LEU A 29 -19.83 -1.73 -25.16
C LEU A 29 -20.24 -2.80 -26.17
N PHE A 30 -21.44 -2.71 -26.75
CA PHE A 30 -21.96 -3.63 -27.76
C PHE A 30 -21.75 -3.14 -29.20
N GLU A 31 -21.29 -1.90 -29.38
CA GLU A 31 -21.15 -1.26 -30.70
C GLU A 31 -19.69 -1.15 -31.16
N ASP A 32 -18.73 -1.42 -30.27
CA ASP A 32 -17.30 -1.37 -30.57
C ASP A 32 -16.87 -2.55 -31.45
N GLU A 33 -16.23 -2.25 -32.59
CA GLU A 33 -15.52 -3.26 -33.39
C GLU A 33 -14.27 -3.75 -32.64
N VAL A 34 -13.99 -5.05 -32.71
CA VAL A 34 -12.87 -5.68 -32.03
C VAL A 34 -11.83 -6.10 -33.07
N ASP A 35 -10.79 -5.29 -33.21
CA ASP A 35 -9.75 -5.52 -34.21
C ASP A 35 -8.58 -6.33 -33.64
N ASP A 36 -8.30 -6.16 -32.35
CA ASP A 36 -7.18 -6.85 -31.69
C ASP A 36 -7.46 -7.28 -30.24
N VAL A 37 -6.44 -7.93 -29.65
CA VAL A 37 -6.49 -8.44 -28.26
C VAL A 37 -6.54 -7.29 -27.25
N HIS A 38 -6.05 -6.10 -27.57
CA HIS A 38 -6.16 -4.94 -26.68
C HIS A 38 -7.58 -4.42 -26.62
N ASP A 39 -8.30 -4.39 -27.74
CA ASP A 39 -9.72 -4.04 -27.77
C ASP A 39 -10.56 -5.03 -26.97
N LEU A 40 -10.28 -6.33 -27.13
CA LEU A 40 -10.95 -7.37 -26.35
C LEU A 40 -10.71 -7.20 -24.83
N ASN A 41 -9.47 -6.92 -24.42
CA ASN A 41 -9.14 -6.69 -23.02
C ASN A 41 -9.81 -5.41 -22.49
N ARG A 42 -9.84 -4.34 -23.28
CA ARG A 42 -10.51 -3.07 -22.93
C ARG A 42 -12.00 -3.32 -22.69
N LEU A 43 -12.68 -3.98 -23.63
CA LEU A 43 -14.11 -4.30 -23.53
C LEU A 43 -14.42 -5.20 -22.33
N TRP A 44 -13.55 -6.18 -22.07
CA TRP A 44 -13.67 -7.05 -20.91
C TRP A 44 -13.55 -6.26 -19.61
N ASP A 45 -12.52 -5.41 -19.48
CA ASP A 45 -12.29 -4.58 -18.31
C ASP A 45 -13.45 -3.58 -18.07
N ASP A 46 -13.97 -2.99 -19.14
CA ASP A 46 -15.09 -2.04 -19.06
C ASP A 46 -16.40 -2.73 -18.69
N THR A 47 -16.66 -3.93 -19.23
CA THR A 47 -17.80 -4.77 -18.84
C THR A 47 -17.70 -5.16 -17.37
N GLN A 48 -16.52 -5.61 -16.92
CA GLN A 48 -16.30 -5.93 -15.52
C GLN A 48 -16.49 -4.71 -14.62
N ARG A 49 -16.09 -3.53 -15.07
CA ARG A 49 -16.29 -2.28 -14.33
C ARG A 49 -17.77 -1.96 -14.18
N SER A 50 -18.54 -2.07 -15.26
CA SER A 50 -20.00 -1.86 -15.23
C SER A 50 -20.70 -2.81 -14.26
N ILE A 51 -20.37 -4.10 -14.29
CA ILE A 51 -20.90 -5.09 -13.34
C ILE A 51 -20.56 -4.71 -11.90
N LYS A 52 -19.31 -4.31 -11.63
CA LYS A 52 -18.86 -3.92 -10.29
C LYS A 52 -19.59 -2.67 -9.78
N GLU A 53 -19.81 -1.66 -10.62
CA GLU A 53 -20.52 -0.43 -10.25
C GLU A 53 -21.97 -0.70 -9.86
N VAL A 54 -22.67 -1.53 -10.64
CA VAL A 54 -24.04 -1.94 -10.34
C VAL A 54 -24.07 -2.80 -9.08
N ALA A 55 -23.15 -3.74 -8.92
CA ALA A 55 -23.02 -4.55 -7.71
C ALA A 55 -22.80 -3.70 -6.44
N ILE A 56 -22.01 -2.61 -6.54
CA ILE A 56 -21.78 -1.63 -5.45
C ILE A 56 -23.03 -0.81 -5.11
N THR A 57 -24.03 -0.77 -5.98
CA THR A 57 -25.24 0.00 -5.71
C THR A 57 -26.36 -0.90 -5.23
N TYR A 58 -26.56 -2.05 -5.87
CA TYR A 58 -27.79 -2.85 -5.71
C TYR A 58 -27.63 -4.11 -4.87
N ILE A 59 -26.43 -4.64 -4.67
CA ILE A 59 -26.24 -5.82 -3.78
C ILE A 59 -26.27 -5.36 -2.33
N LYS A 60 -27.35 -5.67 -1.61
CA LYS A 60 -27.54 -5.28 -0.19
C LYS A 60 -26.61 -6.06 0.74
N HIS A 61 -26.50 -7.37 0.54
CA HIS A 61 -25.67 -8.25 1.37
C HIS A 61 -24.25 -8.32 0.83
N ARG A 62 -23.36 -7.54 1.45
CA ARG A 62 -21.94 -7.56 1.14
C ARG A 62 -21.19 -8.07 2.33
N GLN A 63 -20.48 -9.17 2.13
CA GLN A 63 -19.35 -9.43 3.00
C GLN A 63 -18.23 -8.53 2.52
N THR A 64 -17.90 -7.51 3.31
CA THR A 64 -16.50 -7.12 3.34
C THR A 64 -15.76 -8.41 3.65
N THR A 65 -14.98 -8.90 2.70
CA THR A 65 -13.75 -9.58 3.08
C THR A 65 -13.11 -8.60 4.05
N SER A 66 -13.26 -8.84 5.35
CA SER A 66 -12.17 -8.57 6.26
C SER A 66 -10.97 -9.02 5.46
N LYS A 67 -10.12 -8.06 5.04
CA LYS A 67 -8.83 -8.40 4.48
C LYS A 67 -8.31 -9.43 5.47
N LYS A 68 -8.21 -10.72 5.08
CA LYS A 68 -7.62 -11.80 5.90
C LYS A 68 -6.72 -11.13 6.91
N ASP A 69 -7.10 -11.06 8.19
CA ASP A 69 -6.48 -10.15 9.17
C ASP A 69 -5.00 -10.09 8.87
N GLY A 70 -4.58 -8.99 8.24
CA GLY A 70 -3.43 -8.99 7.34
C GLY A 70 -2.15 -9.04 8.11
N HIS A 71 -1.88 -10.15 8.80
CA HIS A 71 -1.21 -10.19 10.09
C HIS A 71 -1.68 -9.04 11.00
N PRO A 72 -2.36 -9.29 12.14
CA PRO A 72 -2.71 -8.21 13.09
C PRO A 72 -1.49 -7.33 13.45
N LEU A 73 -0.29 -7.90 13.31
CA LEU A 73 0.99 -7.24 13.41
C LEU A 73 1.23 -6.12 12.38
N ARG A 74 0.77 -6.19 11.11
CA ARG A 74 1.03 -5.12 10.11
C ARG A 74 0.43 -3.76 10.49
N PHE A 75 -0.60 -3.75 11.32
CA PHE A 75 -1.22 -2.54 11.83
C PHE A 75 -0.63 -2.07 13.17
N SER A 76 0.18 -2.89 13.83
CA SER A 76 0.81 -2.51 15.09
C SER A 76 1.82 -1.39 14.86
N LEU A 77 1.87 -0.45 15.81
CA LEU A 77 2.85 0.63 15.82
C LEU A 77 4.28 0.06 15.77
N LEU A 78 4.53 -1.01 16.52
CA LEU A 78 5.81 -1.73 16.56
C LEU A 78 6.23 -2.23 15.18
N TYR A 79 5.35 -2.92 14.45
CA TYR A 79 5.67 -3.40 13.11
C TYR A 79 5.94 -2.26 12.14
N ARG A 80 5.14 -1.19 12.18
CA ARG A 80 5.33 -0.01 11.31
C ARG A 80 6.69 0.64 11.56
N ASN A 81 7.10 0.71 12.83
CA ASN A 81 8.39 1.26 13.24
C ASN A 81 9.55 0.35 12.81
N ILE A 82 9.46 -0.97 13.03
CA ILE A 82 10.44 -1.95 12.53
C ILE A 82 10.59 -1.85 11.01
N HIS A 83 9.47 -1.83 10.28
CA HIS A 83 9.47 -1.77 8.83
C HIS A 83 10.06 -0.44 8.30
N PHE A 84 9.77 0.68 8.96
CA PHE A 84 10.42 1.97 8.66
C PHE A 84 11.94 1.88 8.84
N LEU A 85 12.41 1.35 9.98
CA LEU A 85 13.85 1.22 10.27
C LEU A 85 14.54 0.31 9.27
N GLN A 86 13.94 -0.83 8.92
CA GLN A 86 14.48 -1.75 7.92
C GLN A 86 14.61 -1.10 6.53
N LYS A 87 13.56 -0.39 6.08
CA LYS A 87 13.59 0.37 4.83
C LYS A 87 14.70 1.42 4.84
N LEU A 88 14.86 2.15 5.96
CA LEU A 88 15.91 3.16 6.10
C LEU A 88 17.30 2.53 6.05
N VAL A 89 17.54 1.42 6.75
CA VAL A 89 18.82 0.69 6.70
C VAL A 89 19.18 0.24 5.28
N ILE A 90 18.20 -0.29 4.52
CA ILE A 90 18.42 -0.68 3.12
C ILE A 90 18.79 0.55 2.28
N ARG A 91 18.05 1.66 2.45
CA ARG A 91 18.30 2.92 1.74
C ARG A 91 19.72 3.47 1.99
N LEU A 92 20.19 3.37 3.24
CA LEU A 92 21.55 3.77 3.66
C LEU A 92 22.65 2.76 3.27
N THR A 93 22.29 1.54 2.84
CA THR A 93 23.25 0.48 2.45
C THR A 93 23.39 0.34 0.94
N ASN A 94 22.42 0.85 0.18
CA ASN A 94 22.42 0.73 -1.28
C ASN A 94 23.66 1.40 -1.87
N LYS A 95 24.49 0.67 -2.63
CA LYS A 95 25.71 1.22 -3.27
C LYS A 95 25.41 2.36 -4.25
N LYS A 96 24.17 2.44 -4.78
CA LYS A 96 23.69 3.56 -5.60
C LYS A 96 23.55 4.87 -4.81
N PHE A 97 23.71 4.84 -3.49
CA PHE A 97 23.81 6.02 -2.61
C PHE A 97 24.94 6.98 -3.00
N LEU A 98 25.93 6.50 -3.77
CA LEU A 98 27.00 7.32 -4.34
C LEU A 98 26.53 8.18 -5.53
N HIS A 99 25.33 7.98 -6.07
CA HIS A 99 24.76 8.87 -7.10
C HIS A 99 24.10 10.09 -6.45
N ASN A 100 24.49 11.27 -6.93
CA ASN A 100 24.22 12.57 -6.32
C ASN A 100 22.73 12.84 -6.03
N GLU A 101 21.82 12.44 -6.92
CA GLU A 101 20.38 12.70 -6.78
C GLU A 101 19.73 12.01 -5.58
N PHE A 102 20.11 10.76 -5.31
CA PHE A 102 19.58 10.01 -4.15
C PHE A 102 20.11 10.56 -2.83
N ARG A 103 21.34 11.12 -2.86
CA ARG A 103 21.96 11.75 -1.70
C ARG A 103 21.27 13.07 -1.36
N THR A 104 21.02 13.94 -2.34
CA THR A 104 20.33 15.22 -2.12
C THR A 104 18.95 14.99 -1.52
N LYS A 105 18.16 14.09 -2.11
CA LYS A 105 16.82 13.76 -1.60
C LYS A 105 16.83 13.22 -0.17
N LEU A 106 17.80 12.36 0.17
CA LEU A 106 17.90 11.87 1.55
C LEU A 106 18.35 12.96 2.51
N GLN A 107 19.22 13.86 2.08
CA GLN A 107 19.67 15.00 2.87
C GLN A 107 18.50 15.94 3.19
N ASP A 108 17.65 16.22 2.20
CA ASP A 108 16.43 17.02 2.35
C ASP A 108 15.45 16.33 3.31
N ASP A 109 15.27 15.02 3.17
CA ASP A 109 14.42 14.21 4.05
C ASP A 109 15.04 14.00 5.45
N TRP A 110 16.34 14.28 5.66
CA TRP A 110 17.10 13.80 6.83
C TRP A 110 16.56 14.37 8.13
N PHE A 111 16.19 15.65 8.14
CA PHE A 111 15.61 16.29 9.32
C PHE A 111 14.33 15.57 9.79
N CYS A 112 13.43 15.29 8.86
CA CYS A 112 12.18 14.55 9.13
C CYS A 112 12.47 13.10 9.57
N ILE A 113 13.47 12.46 8.95
CA ILE A 113 13.91 11.11 9.32
C ILE A 113 14.45 11.09 10.75
N LYS A 114 15.28 12.08 11.15
CA LYS A 114 15.82 12.18 12.51
C LYS A 114 14.71 12.37 13.54
N ALA A 115 13.77 13.29 13.28
CA ALA A 115 12.64 13.53 14.19
C ALA A 115 11.88 12.23 14.46
N LYS A 116 11.58 11.46 13.40
CA LYS A 116 10.92 10.15 13.52
C LYS A 116 11.78 9.11 14.24
N LEU A 117 13.09 9.12 14.05
CA LEU A 117 14.00 8.21 14.77
C LEU A 117 14.03 8.50 16.27
N PHE A 118 14.03 9.78 16.66
CA PHE A 118 13.94 10.18 18.07
C PHE A 118 12.57 9.87 18.67
N GLU A 119 11.48 10.05 17.92
CA GLU A 119 10.13 9.65 18.33
C GLU A 119 10.06 8.13 18.62
N ILE A 120 10.60 7.31 17.72
CA ILE A 120 10.66 5.85 17.91
C ILE A 120 11.52 5.51 19.12
N ALA A 121 12.71 6.10 19.24
CA ALA A 121 13.61 5.88 20.37
C ALA A 121 12.94 6.23 21.71
N GLY A 122 12.26 7.38 21.79
CA GLY A 122 11.51 7.78 22.97
C GLY A 122 10.32 6.86 23.29
N THR A 123 9.60 6.38 22.26
CA THR A 123 8.45 5.47 22.42
C THR A 123 8.85 4.12 23.04
N TYR A 124 10.07 3.63 22.76
CA TYR A 124 10.56 2.33 23.22
C TYR A 124 11.74 2.46 24.18
N GLU A 125 11.90 3.61 24.83
CA GLU A 125 12.94 3.88 25.84
C GLU A 125 14.35 3.44 25.40
N SER A 126 14.65 3.61 24.11
CA SER A 126 15.88 3.19 23.49
C SER A 126 16.79 4.38 23.25
N GLU A 127 18.10 4.21 23.44
CA GLU A 127 19.05 5.28 23.13
C GLU A 127 19.35 5.33 21.62
N ILE A 128 19.32 6.54 21.06
CA ILE A 128 19.85 6.78 19.72
C ILE A 128 20.63 8.10 19.69
N ASN A 129 21.87 8.04 19.20
CA ASN A 129 22.70 9.21 19.00
C ASN A 129 23.01 9.37 17.50
N LEU A 130 22.45 10.41 16.89
CA LEU A 130 22.57 10.69 15.46
C LEU A 130 23.18 12.07 15.24
N ASP A 131 24.20 12.13 14.38
CA ASP A 131 24.83 13.38 13.98
C ASP A 131 23.88 14.32 13.22
N GLY A 132 24.04 15.63 13.44
CA GLY A 132 23.22 16.70 12.88
C GLY A 132 22.98 16.58 11.38
N LEU A 133 24.06 16.49 10.60
CA LEU A 133 24.04 16.37 9.15
C LEU A 133 24.44 14.94 8.74
N LEU A 134 23.80 14.40 7.70
CA LEU A 134 24.25 13.14 7.12
C LEU A 134 25.47 13.39 6.22
N THR A 135 26.62 12.85 6.61
CA THR A 135 27.88 12.95 5.85
C THR A 135 28.42 11.55 5.58
N ASN A 136 29.31 11.41 4.60
CA ASN A 136 29.96 10.12 4.33
C ASN A 136 30.75 9.60 5.55
N ILE A 137 31.25 10.52 6.37
CA ILE A 137 32.02 10.22 7.59
C ILE A 137 31.13 9.55 8.64
N ASN A 138 29.92 10.08 8.86
CA ASN A 138 29.02 9.58 9.90
C ASN A 138 27.94 8.60 9.42
N LEU A 139 27.83 8.38 8.10
CA LEU A 139 26.88 7.44 7.51
C LEU A 139 27.00 6.03 8.11
N VAL A 140 28.24 5.56 8.30
CA VAL A 140 28.51 4.24 8.87
C VAL A 140 28.03 4.16 10.32
N THR A 141 28.31 5.19 11.12
CA THR A 141 27.92 5.32 12.53
C THR A 141 26.41 5.41 12.68
N ASN A 142 25.76 6.32 11.95
CA ASN A 142 24.31 6.48 11.93
C ASN A 142 23.60 5.18 11.50
N ARG A 143 24.12 4.49 10.48
CA ARG A 143 23.59 3.18 10.06
C ARG A 143 23.71 2.13 11.16
N LYS A 144 24.81 2.11 11.91
CA LYS A 144 25.01 1.18 13.02
C LYS A 144 23.98 1.46 14.13
N GLN A 145 23.79 2.72 14.50
CA GLN A 145 22.80 3.16 15.48
C GLN A 145 21.37 2.75 15.08
N ILE A 146 20.96 3.03 13.83
CA ILE A 146 19.64 2.64 13.30
C ILE A 146 19.46 1.12 13.28
N LYS A 147 20.51 0.35 12.94
CA LYS A 147 20.47 -1.12 13.00
C LYS A 147 20.30 -1.63 14.44
N THR A 148 20.98 -1.02 15.40
CA THR A 148 20.84 -1.38 16.83
C THR A 148 19.41 -1.12 17.30
N LEU A 149 18.86 0.06 17.01
CA LEU A 149 17.46 0.40 17.32
C LEU A 149 16.50 -0.62 16.68
N CYS A 150 16.70 -0.95 15.39
CA CYS A 150 15.88 -1.95 14.72
C CYS A 150 15.92 -3.32 15.41
N ARG A 151 17.09 -3.75 15.90
CA ARG A 151 17.24 -5.03 16.63
C ARG A 151 16.56 -4.99 17.98
N SER A 152 16.66 -3.87 18.72
CA SER A 152 15.97 -3.72 20.00
C SER A 152 14.45 -3.84 19.84
N LEU A 153 13.86 -3.21 18.81
CA LEU A 153 12.44 -3.33 18.52
C LEU A 153 12.04 -4.73 18.06
N MET A 154 12.88 -5.42 17.27
CA MET A 154 12.62 -6.81 16.89
C MET A 154 12.68 -7.78 18.06
N ALA A 155 13.40 -7.46 19.14
CA ALA A 155 13.42 -8.27 20.36
C ALA A 155 12.13 -8.12 21.20
N LEU A 156 11.34 -7.07 20.93
CA LEU A 156 10.03 -6.83 21.54
C LEU A 156 8.88 -7.45 20.73
N PHE A 157 9.19 -8.04 19.57
CA PHE A 157 8.24 -8.58 18.61
C PHE A 157 8.09 -10.09 18.79
#